data_AF-A0A2D5ABC4-F1
#
_entry.id   AF-A0A2D5ABC4-F1
#
_cell.length_a   1.000
_cell.length_b   1.000
_cell.length_c   1.000
_cell.angle_alpha   90.00
_cell.angle_beta   90.00
_cell.angle_gamma   90.00
#
_symmetry.space_group_name_H-M   'P 1'
#
loop_
_entity.id
_entity.type
_entity.pdbx_description
1 polymer ?
#
loop_
_entity_poly.entity_id
_entity_poly.type
_entity_poly.pdbx_seq_one_letter_code
_entity_poly.pdbx_strand_id
1 'polypeptide(L)'
;FRHAAGRAKFDLIRSAVAAWPGWLDDLAAIAGLEPPPIRRGTVVLDNPNVSGFDPPNFDAILEALRRDEADHELVDPVDLRGYRPAAHLRASRGVRVPSDGAIDAFAVMELLDRTADALGVERSDGRVESVRDGIVRCEQGPDVRAARIIVAAGAASDGLIQMIPELDGRVPRILHGTGVGLRCRATPNLATPDEVLRTPNRGAGLGVYHVPIGSDRFYLGATNVVSVEAREHARLGSLHLVLQSAMDEISSELRHAECRMVTGHRPIGADGFPLLGRTSVPGLWIATGTRRDGVTAAPEIARRFVNELLGMDDGLPEPLSPERTPIVVLDRDQGIDVAVRSRLIGPGSSPGGGGGRLEDEVRRQVVRLYDRAGLGVGVPAELLDLYAEGRLDGSNLANSTSCPAVRSSERGVRP
;
A
#
# COMPACT_ATOMS: atom_id res chain seq x y z
N PHE A 1 -2.45 -16.81 4.28
CA PHE A 1 -2.53 -16.13 2.96
C PHE A 1 -3.25 -17.02 1.98
N ARG A 2 -4.19 -16.49 1.19
CA ARG A 2 -5.03 -17.26 0.25
C ARG A 2 -4.37 -17.51 -1.13
N HIS A 3 -3.30 -16.79 -1.46
CA HIS A 3 -2.57 -16.91 -2.73
C HIS A 3 -1.05 -16.78 -2.51
N ALA A 4 -0.25 -17.42 -3.37
CA ALA A 4 1.22 -17.39 -3.30
C ALA A 4 1.78 -15.95 -3.37
N ALA A 5 1.23 -15.11 -4.24
CA ALA A 5 1.61 -13.70 -4.33
C ALA A 5 1.35 -12.90 -3.03
N GLY A 6 0.28 -13.22 -2.30
CA GLY A 6 0.01 -12.62 -0.99
C GLY A 6 1.06 -12.97 0.05
N ARG A 7 1.51 -14.24 0.06
CA ARG A 7 2.60 -14.68 0.93
C ARG A 7 3.93 -14.05 0.51
N ALA A 8 4.27 -14.11 -0.78
CA ALA A 8 5.49 -13.53 -1.33
C ALA A 8 5.62 -12.03 -1.02
N LYS A 9 4.53 -11.27 -1.20
CA LYS A 9 4.48 -9.85 -0.84
C LYS A 9 4.70 -9.63 0.66
N PHE A 10 4.06 -10.42 1.51
CA PHE A 10 4.23 -10.31 2.96
C PHE A 10 5.65 -10.63 3.41
N ASP A 11 6.23 -11.72 2.92
CA ASP A 11 7.58 -12.15 3.27
C ASP A 11 8.64 -11.14 2.81
N LEU A 12 8.45 -10.54 1.64
CA LEU A 12 9.26 -9.43 1.13
C LEU A 12 9.23 -8.23 2.09
N ILE A 13 8.03 -7.78 2.48
CA ILE A 13 7.86 -6.62 3.38
C ILE A 13 8.44 -6.93 4.76
N ARG A 14 8.18 -8.12 5.31
CA ARG A 14 8.70 -8.55 6.61
C ARG A 14 10.22 -8.56 6.63
N SER A 15 10.86 -9.06 5.57
CA SER A 15 12.31 -9.03 5.41
C SER A 15 12.83 -7.59 5.34
N ALA A 16 12.08 -6.70 4.68
CA ALA A 16 12.46 -5.31 4.51
C ALA A 16 12.49 -4.53 5.82
N VAL A 17 11.51 -4.76 6.71
CA VAL A 17 11.47 -4.15 8.06
C VAL A 17 12.78 -4.37 8.83
N ALA A 18 13.34 -5.58 8.77
CA ALA A 18 14.59 -5.90 9.43
C ALA A 18 15.83 -5.25 8.77
N ALA A 19 15.77 -5.02 7.45
CA ALA A 19 16.90 -4.49 6.68
C ALA A 19 17.09 -2.97 6.82
N TRP A 20 16.05 -2.23 7.22
CA TRP A 20 16.06 -0.76 7.24
C TRP A 20 17.23 -0.11 7.99
N PRO A 21 17.57 -0.50 9.23
CA PRO A 21 18.66 0.15 9.96
C PRO A 21 19.99 0.07 9.20
N GLY A 22 20.41 -1.14 8.80
CA GLY A 22 21.66 -1.34 8.07
C GLY A 22 21.65 -0.67 6.70
N TRP A 23 20.51 -0.67 6.00
CA TRP A 23 20.39 0.01 4.71
C TRP A 23 20.56 1.53 4.83
N LEU A 24 20.05 2.16 5.89
CA LEU A 24 20.26 3.58 6.15
C LEU A 24 21.71 3.88 6.52
N ASP A 25 22.33 3.03 7.33
CA ASP A 25 23.73 3.17 7.73
C ASP A 25 24.66 3.14 6.50
N ASP A 26 24.42 2.19 5.58
CA ASP A 26 25.18 2.06 4.33
C ASP A 26 25.04 3.30 3.43
N LEU A 27 23.79 3.78 3.23
CA LEU A 27 23.52 4.98 2.43
C LEU A 27 24.16 6.23 3.07
N ALA A 28 24.02 6.38 4.39
CA ALA A 28 24.55 7.50 5.15
C ALA A 28 26.08 7.56 5.10
N ALA A 29 26.74 6.39 5.21
CA ALA A 29 28.19 6.28 5.06
C ALA A 29 28.68 6.72 3.67
N ILE A 30 27.97 6.35 2.60
CA ILE A 30 28.30 6.78 1.24
C ILE A 30 28.09 8.29 1.07
N ALA A 31 26.98 8.82 1.57
CA ALA A 31 26.64 10.23 1.47
C ALA A 31 27.48 11.16 2.39
N GLY A 32 28.18 10.60 3.38
CA GLY A 32 28.87 11.36 4.43
C GLY A 32 27.89 12.10 5.34
N LEU A 33 26.74 11.49 5.64
CA LEU A 33 25.67 12.04 6.47
C LEU A 33 25.38 11.14 7.66
N GLU A 34 24.59 11.62 8.61
CA GLU A 34 24.00 10.78 9.65
C GLU A 34 22.72 10.11 9.13
N PRO A 35 22.46 8.84 9.46
CA PRO A 35 21.25 8.15 9.03
C PRO A 35 20.00 8.78 9.68
N PRO A 36 18.90 8.99 8.93
CA PRO A 36 17.65 9.46 9.50
C PRO A 36 17.14 8.50 10.59
N PRO A 37 16.68 9.03 11.73
CA PRO A 37 16.29 8.19 12.85
C PRO A 37 15.01 7.40 12.55
N ILE A 38 15.02 6.10 12.91
CA ILE A 38 13.82 5.26 12.92
C ILE A 38 13.14 5.41 14.27
N ARG A 39 11.87 5.87 14.26
CA ARG A 39 11.00 5.82 15.43
C ARG A 39 10.49 4.40 15.60
N ARG A 40 10.88 3.74 16.68
CA ARG A 40 10.39 2.39 17.02
C ARG A 40 9.08 2.44 17.81
N GLY A 41 8.34 1.34 17.76
CA GLY A 41 7.06 1.17 18.41
C GLY A 41 5.88 1.59 17.54
N THR A 42 4.98 0.64 17.30
CA THR A 42 3.65 0.89 16.75
C THR A 42 2.60 0.26 17.64
N VAL A 43 1.54 1.00 17.97
CA VAL A 43 0.36 0.47 18.65
C VAL A 43 -0.80 0.45 17.67
N VAL A 44 -1.35 -0.74 17.45
CA VAL A 44 -2.58 -0.94 16.69
C VAL A 44 -3.77 -0.91 17.66
N LEU A 45 -4.82 -0.17 17.32
CA LEU A 45 -5.97 0.13 18.17
C LEU A 45 -7.24 -0.61 17.71
N ASP A 46 -7.86 -1.39 18.59
CA ASP A 46 -9.13 -2.09 18.32
C ASP A 46 -10.34 -1.17 18.59
N ASN A 47 -10.60 -0.26 17.65
CA ASN A 47 -11.68 0.72 17.75
C ASN A 47 -13.05 0.06 17.53
N PRO A 48 -14.09 0.42 18.32
CA PRO A 48 -15.45 0.01 18.07
C PRO A 48 -16.00 0.75 16.83
N ASN A 49 -15.82 0.15 15.65
CA ASN A 49 -16.29 0.73 14.40
C ASN A 49 -17.60 0.08 13.93
N VAL A 50 -18.53 0.92 13.47
CA VAL A 50 -19.87 0.55 12.95
C VAL A 50 -19.80 -0.44 11.79
N SER A 51 -18.73 -0.43 10.98
CA SER A 51 -18.62 -1.31 9.81
C SER A 51 -18.11 -2.74 10.11
N GLY A 52 -17.74 -3.04 11.37
CA GLY A 52 -17.30 -4.37 11.78
C GLY A 52 -15.99 -4.87 11.16
N PHE A 53 -15.12 -3.98 10.66
CA PHE A 53 -13.80 -4.36 10.14
C PHE A 53 -12.74 -4.48 11.24
N ASP A 54 -12.76 -3.56 12.20
CA ASP A 54 -11.66 -3.39 13.15
C ASP A 54 -11.45 -4.66 14.00
N PRO A 55 -12.45 -5.24 14.70
CA PRO A 55 -12.23 -6.43 15.52
C PRO A 55 -11.66 -7.65 14.77
N PRO A 56 -12.24 -8.13 13.64
CA PRO A 56 -11.68 -9.28 12.94
C PRO A 56 -10.30 -9.00 12.33
N ASN A 57 -10.04 -7.76 11.90
CA ASN A 57 -8.73 -7.40 11.37
C ASN A 57 -7.68 -7.28 12.49
N PHE A 58 -8.06 -6.80 13.66
CA PHE A 58 -7.21 -6.76 14.85
C PHE A 58 -6.87 -8.17 15.32
N ASP A 59 -7.86 -9.06 15.42
CA ASP A 59 -7.64 -10.46 15.80
C ASP A 59 -6.75 -11.18 14.77
N ALA A 60 -6.89 -10.91 13.47
CA ALA A 60 -6.01 -11.44 12.44
C ALA A 60 -4.57 -10.92 12.55
N ILE A 61 -4.37 -9.66 12.98
CA ILE A 61 -3.03 -9.12 13.28
C ILE A 61 -2.42 -9.86 14.47
N LEU A 62 -3.18 -10.05 15.57
CA LEU A 62 -2.70 -10.82 16.73
C LEU A 62 -2.37 -12.27 16.38
N GLU A 63 -3.19 -12.93 15.58
CA GLU A 63 -2.91 -14.29 15.10
C GLU A 63 -1.62 -14.34 14.29
N ALA A 64 -1.40 -13.37 13.39
CA ALA A 64 -0.16 -13.29 12.61
C ALA A 64 1.06 -13.04 13.49
N LEU A 65 1.00 -12.12 14.45
CA LEU A 65 2.09 -11.84 15.39
C LEU A 65 2.45 -13.08 16.20
N ARG A 66 1.46 -13.83 16.70
CA ARG A 66 1.69 -15.09 17.44
C ARG A 66 2.27 -16.18 16.55
N ARG A 67 1.72 -16.36 15.35
CA ARG A 67 2.19 -17.35 14.38
C ARG A 67 3.64 -17.13 13.99
N ASP A 68 4.03 -15.87 13.81
CA ASP A 68 5.36 -15.48 13.38
C ASP A 68 6.32 -15.24 14.56
N GLU A 69 5.89 -15.54 15.79
CA GLU A 69 6.65 -15.35 17.04
C GLU A 69 7.23 -13.93 17.19
N ALA A 70 6.50 -12.94 16.67
CA ALA A 70 6.91 -11.54 16.74
C ALA A 70 6.68 -10.98 18.15
N ASP A 71 7.61 -10.17 18.65
CA ASP A 71 7.47 -9.48 19.93
C ASP A 71 6.27 -8.52 19.89
N HIS A 72 5.36 -8.68 20.85
CA HIS A 72 4.16 -7.87 20.97
C HIS A 72 3.59 -7.88 22.40
N GLU A 73 2.94 -6.77 22.76
CA GLU A 73 2.34 -6.58 24.08
C GLU A 73 0.91 -6.07 23.93
N LEU A 74 -0.06 -6.71 24.61
CA LEU A 74 -1.39 -6.12 24.74
C LEU A 74 -1.34 -4.96 25.72
N VAL A 75 -1.84 -3.81 25.31
CA VAL A 75 -1.83 -2.58 26.12
C VAL A 75 -3.26 -2.07 26.30
N ASP A 76 -3.52 -1.42 27.43
CA ASP A 76 -4.74 -0.65 27.60
C ASP A 76 -4.56 0.70 26.87
N PRO A 77 -5.39 1.01 25.86
CA PRO A 77 -5.29 2.27 25.14
C PRO A 77 -5.38 3.51 26.04
N VAL A 78 -6.02 3.43 27.21
CA VAL A 78 -6.16 4.56 28.14
C VAL A 78 -4.81 5.09 28.64
N ASP A 79 -3.81 4.22 28.72
CA ASP A 79 -2.48 4.54 29.23
C ASP A 79 -1.58 5.19 28.17
N LEU A 80 -2.02 5.20 26.90
CA LEU A 80 -1.27 5.78 25.81
C LEU A 80 -1.25 7.30 25.91
N ARG A 81 -0.03 7.87 25.92
CA ARG A 81 0.18 9.32 25.92
C ARG A 81 -0.52 9.94 24.70
N GLY A 82 -1.21 11.05 24.93
CA GLY A 82 -1.86 11.82 23.86
C GLY A 82 -3.07 11.16 23.22
N TYR A 83 -3.40 9.90 23.54
CA TYR A 83 -4.59 9.20 23.04
C TYR A 83 -5.84 9.67 23.80
N ARG A 84 -6.68 10.48 23.14
CA ARG A 84 -7.89 11.10 23.73
C ARG A 84 -9.06 11.06 22.73
N PRO A 85 -9.48 9.85 22.29
CA PRO A 85 -10.53 9.69 21.28
C PRO A 85 -11.89 10.15 21.83
N ALA A 86 -12.86 10.30 20.94
CA ALA A 86 -14.27 10.41 21.31
C ALA A 86 -14.70 9.18 22.11
N ALA A 87 -15.52 9.37 23.15
CA ALA A 87 -15.87 8.31 24.10
C ALA A 87 -16.45 7.04 23.44
N HIS A 88 -17.25 7.21 22.39
CA HIS A 88 -17.90 6.10 21.67
C HIS A 88 -16.98 5.39 20.64
N LEU A 89 -15.79 5.93 20.39
CA LEU A 89 -14.78 5.37 19.47
C LEU A 89 -13.49 4.96 20.19
N ARG A 90 -13.50 4.99 21.53
CA ARG A 90 -12.35 4.56 22.32
C ARG A 90 -12.05 3.10 22.07
N ALA A 91 -10.81 2.81 21.69
CA ALA A 91 -10.33 1.45 21.53
C ALA A 91 -10.54 0.63 22.81
N SER A 92 -11.01 -0.61 22.64
CA SER A 92 -11.19 -1.54 23.76
C SER A 92 -9.88 -2.23 24.15
N ARG A 93 -8.96 -2.36 23.19
CA ARG A 93 -7.68 -3.06 23.30
C ARG A 93 -6.66 -2.39 22.38
N GLY A 94 -5.39 -2.46 22.74
CA GLY A 94 -4.28 -2.14 21.84
C GLY A 94 -3.29 -3.30 21.78
N VAL A 95 -2.55 -3.40 20.68
CA VAL A 95 -1.35 -4.23 20.62
C VAL A 95 -0.16 -3.39 20.21
N ARG A 96 0.85 -3.33 21.06
CA ARG A 96 2.15 -2.72 20.79
C ARG A 96 3.05 -3.73 20.10
N VAL A 97 3.70 -3.31 19.02
CA VAL A 97 4.71 -4.06 18.26
C VAL A 97 6.01 -3.25 18.32
N PRO A 98 6.97 -3.60 19.20
CA PRO A 98 8.19 -2.81 19.42
C PRO A 98 9.15 -2.77 18.22
N SER A 99 9.15 -3.84 17.43
CA SER A 99 10.01 -3.97 16.25
C SER A 99 9.55 -3.13 15.05
N ASP A 100 8.26 -2.79 15.01
CA ASP A 100 7.68 -1.89 14.00
C ASP A 100 8.04 -0.43 14.29
N GLY A 101 7.79 0.46 13.33
CA GLY A 101 8.12 1.86 13.48
C GLY A 101 7.81 2.72 12.28
N ALA A 102 8.39 3.91 12.27
CA ALA A 102 8.29 4.86 11.18
C ALA A 102 9.60 5.62 10.98
N ILE A 103 9.77 6.13 9.77
CA ILE A 103 10.86 6.99 9.36
C ILE A 103 10.29 8.13 8.52
N ASP A 104 10.90 9.32 8.59
CA ASP A 104 10.51 10.42 7.72
C ASP A 104 10.95 10.11 6.27
N ALA A 105 9.97 9.76 5.43
CA ALA A 105 10.21 9.44 4.03
C ALA A 105 10.88 10.59 3.27
N PHE A 106 10.67 11.86 3.66
CA PHE A 106 11.34 12.99 3.02
C PHE A 106 12.84 13.00 3.33
N ALA A 107 13.21 12.68 4.57
CA ALA A 107 14.62 12.56 4.97
C ALA A 107 15.31 11.37 4.28
N VAL A 108 14.58 10.26 4.07
CA VAL A 108 15.08 9.12 3.28
C VAL A 108 15.30 9.51 1.82
N MET A 109 14.38 10.24 1.20
CA MET A 109 14.54 10.70 -0.19
C MET A 109 15.74 11.64 -0.34
N GLU A 110 15.93 12.57 0.61
CA GLU A 110 17.11 13.45 0.64
C GLU A 110 18.40 12.62 0.77
N LEU A 111 18.44 11.63 1.67
CA LEU A 111 19.59 10.74 1.80
C LEU A 111 19.87 9.98 0.49
N LEU A 112 18.85 9.47 -0.18
CA LEU A 112 18.99 8.78 -1.46
C LEU A 112 19.57 9.69 -2.55
N ASP A 113 19.08 10.93 -2.65
CA ASP A 113 19.61 11.92 -3.60
C ASP A 113 21.10 12.22 -3.32
N ARG A 114 21.46 12.42 -2.05
CA ARG A 114 22.84 12.67 -1.63
C ARG A 114 23.75 11.48 -1.87
N THR A 115 23.23 10.27 -1.69
CA THR A 115 23.95 9.03 -1.98
C THR A 115 24.17 8.86 -3.49
N ALA A 116 23.15 9.14 -4.30
CA ALA A 116 23.25 9.11 -5.76
C ALA A 116 24.31 10.11 -6.27
N ASP A 117 24.35 11.31 -5.71
CA ASP A 117 25.38 12.31 -6.02
C ASP A 117 26.80 11.82 -5.68
N ALA A 118 26.99 11.25 -4.48
CA ALA A 118 28.29 10.73 -4.06
C ALA A 118 28.77 9.55 -4.94
N LEU A 119 27.84 8.77 -5.49
CA LEU A 119 28.12 7.66 -6.41
C LEU A 119 28.28 8.12 -7.87
N GLY A 120 28.08 9.40 -8.17
CA GLY A 120 28.18 9.93 -9.54
C GLY A 120 27.05 9.48 -10.46
N VAL A 121 25.85 9.22 -9.91
CA VAL A 121 24.66 8.90 -10.71
C VAL A 121 24.25 10.12 -11.51
N GLU A 122 24.21 9.99 -12.83
CA GLU A 122 23.70 11.04 -13.71
C GLU A 122 22.18 11.13 -13.60
N ARG A 123 21.67 12.34 -13.39
CA ARG A 123 20.23 12.64 -13.29
C ARG A 123 19.82 13.55 -14.44
N SER A 124 18.72 13.18 -15.10
CA SER A 124 18.08 14.00 -16.12
C SER A 124 16.68 14.36 -15.64
N ASP A 125 16.45 15.65 -15.36
CA ASP A 125 15.12 16.16 -15.01
C ASP A 125 14.30 16.35 -16.29
N GLY A 126 13.68 15.26 -16.73
CA GLY A 126 12.89 15.23 -17.97
C GLY A 126 11.79 14.17 -17.90
N ARG A 127 10.64 14.49 -18.49
CA ARG A 127 9.54 13.54 -18.59
C ARG A 127 9.84 12.52 -19.70
N VAL A 128 9.81 11.24 -19.37
CA VAL A 128 9.88 10.16 -20.37
C VAL A 128 8.55 10.05 -21.09
N GLU A 129 8.59 10.07 -22.42
CA GLU A 129 7.42 9.88 -23.29
C GLU A 129 7.27 8.45 -23.76
N SER A 130 8.37 7.72 -23.99
CA SER A 130 8.30 6.32 -24.42
C SER A 130 9.58 5.53 -24.12
N VAL A 131 9.43 4.21 -24.06
CA VAL A 131 10.53 3.25 -23.94
C VAL A 131 10.35 2.19 -25.02
N ARG A 132 11.30 2.10 -25.96
CA ARG A 132 11.23 1.16 -27.10
C ARG A 132 12.62 0.80 -27.60
N ASP A 133 12.84 -0.46 -27.97
CA ASP A 133 14.08 -0.93 -28.63
C ASP A 133 15.38 -0.57 -27.86
N GLY A 134 15.32 -0.55 -26.53
CA GLY A 134 16.44 -0.15 -25.66
C GLY A 134 16.71 1.36 -25.64
N ILE A 135 15.76 2.17 -26.07
CA ILE A 135 15.82 3.63 -26.13
C ILE A 135 14.73 4.21 -25.24
N VAL A 136 15.11 5.17 -24.41
CA VAL A 136 14.23 6.03 -23.60
C VAL A 136 14.16 7.38 -24.29
N ARG A 137 12.95 7.77 -24.73
CA ARG A 137 12.70 9.10 -25.29
C ARG A 137 12.11 10.01 -24.22
N CYS A 138 12.73 11.17 -24.05
CA CYS A 138 12.25 12.23 -23.17
C CYS A 138 11.52 13.30 -23.98
N GLU A 139 10.57 13.99 -23.35
CA GLU A 139 9.84 15.14 -23.91
C GLU A 139 10.81 16.25 -24.37
N GLN A 140 11.89 16.42 -23.63
CA GLN A 140 12.97 17.35 -23.93
C GLN A 140 14.32 16.66 -23.69
N GLY A 141 15.31 16.99 -24.50
CA GLY A 141 16.67 16.43 -24.41
C GLY A 141 16.92 15.28 -25.40
N PRO A 142 18.14 14.70 -25.38
CA PRO A 142 18.50 13.60 -26.26
C PRO A 142 17.84 12.29 -25.83
N ASP A 143 17.59 11.42 -26.81
CA ASP A 143 17.20 10.03 -26.56
C ASP A 143 18.35 9.30 -25.83
N VAL A 144 18.02 8.52 -24.80
CA VAL A 144 19.00 7.75 -24.01
C VAL A 144 18.94 6.27 -24.38
N ARG A 145 20.06 5.69 -24.79
CA ARG A 145 20.17 4.25 -25.08
C ARG A 145 20.75 3.51 -23.89
N ALA A 146 20.13 2.42 -23.48
CA ALA A 146 20.59 1.59 -22.37
C ALA A 146 20.39 0.09 -22.65
N ALA A 147 21.29 -0.74 -22.13
CA ALA A 147 21.18 -2.21 -22.22
C ALA A 147 20.12 -2.78 -21.25
N ARG A 148 19.83 -2.03 -20.18
CA ARG A 148 18.85 -2.36 -19.14
C ARG A 148 18.05 -1.10 -18.84
N ILE A 149 16.72 -1.19 -18.91
CA ILE A 149 15.79 -0.11 -18.62
C ILE A 149 14.81 -0.61 -17.56
N ILE A 150 14.68 0.14 -16.47
CA ILE A 150 13.75 -0.17 -15.37
C ILE A 150 12.66 0.89 -15.35
N VAL A 151 11.40 0.48 -15.58
CA VAL A 151 10.24 1.35 -15.42
C VAL A 151 9.81 1.34 -13.95
N ALA A 152 10.21 2.39 -13.22
CA ALA A 152 9.92 2.60 -11.79
C ALA A 152 9.17 3.92 -11.52
N ALA A 153 8.38 4.39 -12.50
CA ALA A 153 7.72 5.71 -12.49
C ALA A 153 6.44 5.76 -11.62
N GLY A 154 6.37 4.96 -10.55
CA GLY A 154 5.19 4.88 -9.69
C GLY A 154 3.90 4.64 -10.50
N ALA A 155 2.83 5.38 -10.20
CA ALA A 155 1.54 5.21 -10.89
C ALA A 155 1.61 5.59 -12.38
N ALA A 156 2.50 6.52 -12.75
CA ALA A 156 2.71 6.93 -14.14
C ALA A 156 3.37 5.84 -15.01
N SER A 157 3.84 4.75 -14.40
CA SER A 157 4.36 3.58 -15.14
C SER A 157 3.32 2.99 -16.09
N ASP A 158 2.02 3.09 -15.78
CA ASP A 158 0.95 2.56 -16.63
C ASP A 158 1.03 3.15 -18.05
N GLY A 159 1.12 4.48 -18.15
CA GLY A 159 1.18 5.17 -19.43
C GLY A 159 2.36 4.70 -20.29
N LEU A 160 3.52 4.45 -19.67
CA LEU A 160 4.70 3.92 -20.37
C LEU A 160 4.53 2.46 -20.80
N ILE A 161 4.05 1.61 -19.90
CA ILE A 161 3.91 0.17 -20.14
C ILE A 161 2.87 -0.10 -21.23
N GLN A 162 1.72 0.58 -21.20
CA GLN A 162 0.63 0.37 -22.15
C GLN A 162 0.97 0.81 -23.58
N MET A 163 2.03 1.59 -23.78
CA MET A 163 2.52 1.97 -25.12
C MET A 163 3.47 0.95 -25.73
N ILE A 164 3.79 -0.15 -25.02
CA ILE A 164 4.70 -1.20 -25.48
C ILE A 164 3.87 -2.36 -26.06
N PRO A 165 3.79 -2.50 -27.40
CA PRO A 165 2.86 -3.46 -28.03
C PRO A 165 3.09 -4.91 -27.61
N GLU A 166 4.34 -5.29 -27.33
CA GLU A 166 4.72 -6.64 -26.90
C GLU A 166 4.15 -7.02 -25.52
N LEU A 167 3.78 -6.02 -24.71
CA LEU A 167 3.23 -6.20 -23.36
C LEU A 167 1.71 -6.04 -23.30
N ASP A 168 1.07 -5.73 -24.43
CA ASP A 168 -0.38 -5.49 -24.49
C ASP A 168 -1.16 -6.72 -24.00
N GLY A 169 -2.08 -6.49 -23.06
CA GLY A 169 -2.86 -7.53 -22.37
C GLY A 169 -2.06 -8.49 -21.47
N ARG A 170 -0.74 -8.37 -21.37
CA ARG A 170 0.12 -9.28 -20.55
C ARG A 170 0.46 -8.72 -19.18
N VAL A 171 0.44 -7.40 -19.03
CA VAL A 171 0.78 -6.72 -17.78
C VAL A 171 -0.48 -6.10 -17.18
N PRO A 172 -0.84 -6.41 -15.92
CA PRO A 172 -1.96 -5.75 -15.24
C PRO A 172 -1.79 -4.23 -15.21
N ARG A 173 -2.90 -3.51 -15.38
CA ARG A 173 -2.93 -2.04 -15.31
C ARG A 173 -2.42 -1.53 -13.96
N ILE A 174 -1.72 -0.40 -13.98
CA ILE A 174 -1.37 0.37 -12.78
C ILE A 174 -2.28 1.59 -12.67
N LEU A 175 -2.87 1.77 -11.51
CA LEU A 175 -3.87 2.79 -11.22
C LEU A 175 -3.32 3.82 -10.25
N HIS A 176 -3.95 5.01 -10.26
CA HIS A 176 -3.61 6.11 -9.40
C HIS A 176 -4.46 6.06 -8.13
N GLY A 177 -3.87 5.60 -7.02
CA GLY A 177 -4.44 5.73 -5.69
C GLY A 177 -4.14 7.10 -5.08
N THR A 178 -5.02 8.07 -5.32
CA THR A 178 -4.85 9.44 -4.80
C THR A 178 -5.14 9.45 -3.30
N GLY A 179 -4.12 9.69 -2.50
CA GLY A 179 -4.21 9.76 -1.05
C GLY A 179 -3.96 11.17 -0.53
N VAL A 180 -4.70 11.52 0.53
CA VAL A 180 -4.49 12.76 1.30
C VAL A 180 -3.97 12.38 2.68
N GLY A 181 -2.90 13.05 3.10
CA GLY A 181 -2.42 13.07 4.48
C GLY A 181 -2.06 14.49 4.91
N LEU A 182 -1.68 14.64 6.17
CA LEU A 182 -1.38 15.93 6.78
C LEU A 182 -0.02 15.84 7.48
N ARG A 183 0.89 16.77 7.16
CA ARG A 183 2.09 17.03 7.95
C ARG A 183 1.73 18.06 9.00
N CYS A 184 1.80 17.67 10.26
CA CYS A 184 1.32 18.45 11.38
C CYS A 184 2.46 18.87 12.29
N ARG A 185 2.19 19.93 13.05
CA ARG A 185 3.04 20.41 14.13
C ARG A 185 2.18 20.58 15.39
N ALA A 186 2.68 20.05 16.50
CA ALA A 186 2.09 20.23 17.81
C ALA A 186 2.31 21.66 18.32
N THR A 187 1.28 22.24 18.91
CA THR A 187 1.43 23.47 19.70
C THR A 187 2.04 23.13 21.07
N PRO A 188 2.65 24.10 21.79
CA PRO A 188 3.41 23.82 23.02
C PRO A 188 2.65 23.04 24.11
N ASN A 189 1.32 23.15 24.15
CA ASN A 189 0.47 22.49 25.15
C ASN A 189 -0.21 21.22 24.63
N LEU A 190 0.01 20.84 23.37
CA LEU A 190 -0.59 19.66 22.77
C LEU A 190 0.23 18.42 23.10
N ALA A 191 -0.33 17.54 23.93
CA ALA A 191 0.24 16.22 24.15
C ALA A 191 -0.04 15.29 22.96
N THR A 192 1.02 14.89 22.25
CA THR A 192 0.94 13.91 21.16
C THR A 192 1.47 12.54 21.60
N PRO A 193 1.02 11.45 20.96
CA PRO A 193 1.63 10.13 21.12
C PRO A 193 3.12 10.11 20.77
N ASP A 194 3.90 9.36 21.55
CA ASP A 194 5.35 9.16 21.33
C ASP A 194 5.66 8.02 20.35
N GLU A 195 4.71 7.08 20.21
CA GLU A 195 4.74 5.93 19.30
C GLU A 195 3.81 6.17 18.11
N VAL A 196 3.96 5.35 17.07
CA VAL A 196 2.96 5.31 16.00
C VAL A 196 1.66 4.75 16.57
N LEU A 197 0.55 5.47 16.46
CA LEU A 197 -0.78 4.93 16.74
C LEU A 197 -1.49 4.71 15.42
N ARG A 198 -2.12 3.55 15.22
CA ARG A 198 -2.95 3.29 14.03
C ARG A 198 -4.14 2.40 14.33
N THR A 199 -5.16 2.49 13.51
CA THR A 199 -6.22 1.47 13.45
C THR A 199 -5.81 0.35 12.48
N PRO A 200 -6.44 -0.84 12.56
CA PRO A 200 -6.44 -1.79 11.47
C PRO A 200 -6.87 -1.13 10.16
N ASN A 201 -6.46 -1.71 9.03
CA ASN A 201 -6.96 -1.27 7.74
C ASN A 201 -8.43 -1.71 7.59
N ARG A 202 -9.26 -0.85 7.03
CA ARG A 202 -10.69 -1.04 6.78
C ARG A 202 -10.93 -1.04 5.28
N GLY A 203 -11.92 -1.80 4.81
CA GLY A 203 -12.44 -1.74 3.44
C GLY A 203 -11.38 -1.47 2.35
N ALA A 204 -11.58 -0.39 1.57
CA ALA A 204 -10.70 0.18 0.54
C ALA A 204 -9.26 0.57 0.97
N GLY A 205 -8.75 -0.01 2.07
CA GLY A 205 -7.46 0.28 2.67
C GLY A 205 -7.43 1.58 3.47
N LEU A 206 -8.60 2.02 3.96
CA LEU A 206 -8.75 3.18 4.84
C LEU A 206 -8.38 2.83 6.28
N GLY A 207 -8.15 3.84 7.10
CA GLY A 207 -7.74 3.73 8.49
C GLY A 207 -7.06 5.02 8.89
N VAL A 208 -6.91 5.24 10.19
CA VAL A 208 -6.22 6.41 10.71
C VAL A 208 -4.91 6.01 11.34
N TYR A 209 -3.89 6.84 11.14
CA TYR A 209 -2.63 6.72 11.84
C TYR A 209 -2.08 8.09 12.21
N HIS A 210 -1.46 8.13 13.38
CA HIS A 210 -0.63 9.21 13.88
C HIS A 210 0.80 8.70 13.94
N VAL A 211 1.69 9.34 13.18
CA VAL A 211 3.11 8.96 13.08
C VAL A 211 3.95 10.11 13.62
N PRO A 212 4.56 10.00 14.81
CA PRO A 212 5.42 11.04 15.35
C PRO A 212 6.72 11.16 14.54
N ILE A 213 7.13 12.39 14.27
CA ILE A 213 8.37 12.75 13.56
C ILE A 213 9.13 13.75 14.43
N GLY A 214 10.17 13.29 15.12
CA GLY A 214 10.89 14.14 16.09
C GLY A 214 10.06 14.41 17.36
N SER A 215 10.13 15.64 17.88
CA SER A 215 9.50 16.03 19.17
C SER A 215 8.20 16.82 19.02
N ASP A 216 8.05 17.60 17.95
CA ASP A 216 6.91 18.52 17.77
C ASP A 216 6.19 18.33 16.43
N ARG A 217 6.62 17.38 15.60
CA ARG A 217 6.02 17.11 14.29
C ARG A 217 5.43 15.71 14.26
N PHE A 218 4.39 15.54 13.45
CA PHE A 218 3.77 14.24 13.22
C PHE A 218 3.06 14.23 11.87
N TYR A 219 2.76 13.03 11.39
CA TYR A 219 2.00 12.83 10.16
C TYR A 219 0.67 12.15 10.49
N LEU A 220 -0.41 12.66 9.89
CA LEU A 220 -1.73 12.06 9.94
C LEU A 220 -2.10 11.52 8.57
N GLY A 221 -2.69 10.34 8.52
CA GLY A 221 -3.18 9.79 7.27
C GLY A 221 -3.98 8.52 7.42
N ALA A 222 -4.45 7.94 6.30
CA ALA A 222 -4.61 8.63 5.01
C ALA A 222 -5.80 8.05 4.25
N THR A 223 -6.34 8.88 3.36
CA THR A 223 -7.38 8.44 2.41
C THR A 223 -6.78 7.74 1.19
N ASN A 224 -7.65 7.12 0.41
CA ASN A 224 -7.33 6.60 -0.92
C ASN A 224 -8.55 6.70 -1.84
N VAL A 225 -8.35 7.28 -3.02
CA VAL A 225 -9.34 7.34 -4.10
C VAL A 225 -8.66 6.83 -5.37
N VAL A 226 -9.16 5.73 -5.92
CA VAL A 226 -8.56 5.12 -7.11
C VAL A 226 -9.13 5.75 -8.37
N SER A 227 -8.27 6.03 -9.34
CA SER A 227 -8.65 6.41 -10.70
C SER A 227 -7.65 5.89 -11.72
N VAL A 228 -8.08 5.83 -12.98
CA VAL A 228 -7.20 5.49 -14.11
C VAL A 228 -6.21 6.63 -14.40
N GLU A 229 -6.62 7.86 -14.14
CA GLU A 229 -5.80 9.05 -14.37
C GLU A 229 -5.34 9.66 -13.04
N ALA A 230 -4.22 10.41 -13.11
CA ALA A 230 -3.72 11.20 -12.00
C ALA A 230 -4.72 12.31 -11.61
N ARG A 231 -4.69 12.68 -10.33
CA ARG A 231 -5.54 13.74 -9.77
C ARG A 231 -4.72 14.66 -8.88
N GLU A 232 -4.40 15.85 -9.37
CA GLU A 232 -3.52 16.78 -8.65
C GLU A 232 -4.11 17.30 -7.34
N HIS A 233 -5.44 17.35 -7.23
CA HIS A 233 -6.13 17.98 -6.11
C HIS A 233 -6.85 16.97 -5.23
N ALA A 234 -6.75 17.20 -3.92
CA ALA A 234 -7.51 16.48 -2.91
C ALA A 234 -9.01 16.78 -3.01
N ARG A 235 -9.85 15.78 -2.75
CA ARG A 235 -11.30 15.98 -2.57
C ARG A 235 -11.57 16.54 -1.18
N LEU A 236 -12.52 17.47 -1.06
CA LEU A 236 -12.98 18.00 0.23
C LEU A 236 -13.40 16.88 1.20
N GLY A 237 -14.13 15.87 0.71
CA GLY A 237 -14.52 14.71 1.52
C GLY A 237 -13.33 13.90 2.05
N SER A 238 -12.24 13.79 1.29
CA SER A 238 -11.03 13.10 1.74
C SER A 238 -10.33 13.88 2.86
N LEU A 239 -10.28 15.20 2.74
CA LEU A 239 -9.73 16.07 3.78
C LEU A 239 -10.57 15.97 5.07
N HIS A 240 -11.90 16.09 4.93
CA HIS A 240 -12.82 15.95 6.05
C HIS A 240 -12.66 14.60 6.76
N LEU A 241 -12.57 13.50 6.01
CA LEU A 241 -12.39 12.16 6.59
C LEU A 241 -11.10 12.04 7.42
N VAL A 242 -9.95 12.51 6.91
CA VAL A 242 -8.68 12.42 7.65
C VAL A 242 -8.70 13.29 8.90
N LEU A 243 -9.21 14.52 8.80
CA LEU A 243 -9.34 15.42 9.94
C LEU A 243 -10.26 14.84 11.01
N GLN A 244 -11.44 14.39 10.60
CA GLN A 244 -12.43 13.81 11.50
C GLN A 244 -11.88 12.54 12.15
N SER A 245 -11.41 11.56 11.38
CA SER A 245 -10.88 10.32 11.96
C SER A 245 -9.71 10.57 12.90
N ALA A 246 -8.79 11.49 12.60
CA ALA A 246 -7.70 11.79 13.53
C ALA A 246 -8.21 12.34 14.87
N MET A 247 -9.15 13.29 14.84
CA MET A 247 -9.70 13.89 16.06
C MET A 247 -10.59 12.92 16.84
N ASP A 248 -11.43 12.18 16.14
CA ASP A 248 -12.43 11.30 16.74
C ASP A 248 -11.80 10.01 17.27
N GLU A 249 -10.80 9.46 16.58
CA GLU A 249 -10.30 8.11 16.86
C GLU A 249 -8.90 8.06 17.48
N ILE A 250 -8.11 9.14 17.35
CA ILE A 250 -6.79 9.24 18.01
C ILE A 250 -6.88 10.22 19.16
N SER A 251 -7.17 11.48 18.89
CA SER A 251 -7.19 12.51 19.93
C SER A 251 -7.94 13.77 19.50
N SER A 252 -9.00 14.08 20.23
CA SER A 252 -9.79 15.30 20.02
C SER A 252 -8.94 16.58 20.18
N GLU A 253 -7.85 16.52 20.94
CA GLU A 253 -6.91 17.64 21.13
C GLU A 253 -6.12 17.99 19.86
N LEU A 254 -6.06 17.10 18.87
CA LEU A 254 -5.44 17.40 17.56
C LEU A 254 -6.10 18.57 16.82
N ARG A 255 -7.30 19.01 17.24
CA ARG A 255 -7.95 20.24 16.77
C ARG A 255 -7.08 21.50 16.95
N HIS A 256 -6.08 21.45 17.84
CA HIS A 256 -5.16 22.56 18.12
C HIS A 256 -3.84 22.48 17.34
N ALA A 257 -3.65 21.45 16.52
CA ALA A 257 -2.43 21.30 15.72
C ALA A 257 -2.46 22.17 14.46
N GLU A 258 -1.30 22.63 14.02
CA GLU A 258 -1.12 23.25 12.71
C GLU A 258 -0.81 22.14 11.69
N CYS A 259 -1.30 22.25 10.45
CA CYS A 259 -1.01 21.25 9.44
C CYS A 259 -0.86 21.80 8.02
N ARG A 260 -0.16 21.03 7.19
CA ARG A 260 -0.06 21.18 5.74
C ARG A 260 -0.52 19.91 5.06
N MET A 261 -1.36 20.07 4.04
CA MET A 261 -1.85 18.95 3.24
C MET A 261 -0.73 18.37 2.37
N VAL A 262 -0.73 17.05 2.24
CA VAL A 262 0.09 16.30 1.27
C VAL A 262 -0.84 15.42 0.45
N THR A 263 -0.73 15.53 -0.88
CA THR A 263 -1.40 14.66 -1.84
C THR A 263 -0.34 13.76 -2.49
N GLY A 264 -0.63 12.46 -2.60
CA GLY A 264 0.26 11.51 -3.25
C GLY A 264 -0.49 10.48 -4.09
N HIS A 265 0.21 9.89 -5.07
CA HIS A 265 -0.32 8.87 -5.97
C HIS A 265 0.31 7.52 -5.70
N ARG A 266 -0.43 6.64 -5.02
CA ARG A 266 -0.02 5.26 -4.79
C ARG A 266 -0.16 4.47 -6.10
N PRO A 267 0.88 3.77 -6.58
CA PRO A 267 0.75 2.87 -7.72
C PRO A 267 -0.02 1.62 -7.31
N ILE A 268 -1.25 1.45 -7.78
CA ILE A 268 -2.10 0.31 -7.44
C ILE A 268 -2.20 -0.62 -8.65
N GLY A 269 -1.63 -1.82 -8.57
CA GLY A 269 -1.92 -2.85 -9.56
C GLY A 269 -3.42 -3.18 -9.57
N ALA A 270 -4.02 -3.36 -10.74
CA ALA A 270 -5.44 -3.71 -10.88
C ALA A 270 -5.79 -5.06 -10.20
N ASP A 271 -4.79 -5.89 -9.94
CA ASP A 271 -4.89 -7.14 -9.15
C ASP A 271 -4.51 -6.97 -7.66
N GLY A 272 -4.08 -5.77 -7.25
CA GLY A 272 -3.67 -5.46 -5.89
C GLY A 272 -2.23 -5.84 -5.52
N PHE A 273 -1.43 -6.36 -6.46
CA PHE A 273 -0.06 -6.81 -6.25
C PHE A 273 0.96 -5.95 -6.99
N PRO A 274 2.21 -5.84 -6.49
CA PRO A 274 3.26 -5.17 -7.22
C PRO A 274 3.64 -5.91 -8.51
N LEU A 275 4.27 -5.19 -9.43
CA LEU A 275 4.84 -5.69 -10.67
C LEU A 275 6.35 -5.52 -10.56
N LEU A 276 7.07 -6.61 -10.30
CA LEU A 276 8.50 -6.61 -10.04
C LEU A 276 9.20 -7.65 -10.93
N GLY A 277 10.10 -7.20 -11.79
CA GLY A 277 11.01 -8.09 -12.52
C GLY A 277 11.12 -7.80 -14.01
N ARG A 278 11.73 -8.73 -14.73
CA ARG A 278 11.94 -8.65 -16.18
C ARG A 278 10.64 -8.81 -16.96
N THR A 279 10.63 -8.32 -18.18
CA THR A 279 9.60 -8.62 -19.18
C THR A 279 10.16 -9.50 -20.31
N SER A 280 9.28 -9.90 -21.22
CA SER A 280 9.59 -10.58 -22.47
C SER A 280 10.30 -9.67 -23.48
N VAL A 281 10.26 -8.35 -23.28
CA VAL A 281 11.04 -7.38 -24.06
C VAL A 281 12.48 -7.38 -23.55
N PRO A 282 13.48 -7.72 -24.40
CA PRO A 282 14.87 -7.84 -23.95
C PRO A 282 15.40 -6.56 -23.28
N GLY A 283 15.90 -6.70 -22.05
CA GLY A 283 16.48 -5.60 -21.29
C GLY A 283 15.49 -4.67 -20.60
N LEU A 284 14.18 -4.89 -20.75
CA LEU A 284 13.15 -4.13 -20.05
C LEU A 284 12.73 -4.81 -18.74
N TRP A 285 12.61 -4.00 -17.70
CA TRP A 285 12.19 -4.43 -16.37
C TRP A 285 11.16 -3.45 -15.81
N ILE A 286 10.31 -3.94 -14.89
CA ILE A 286 9.24 -3.16 -14.24
C ILE A 286 9.41 -3.25 -12.73
N ALA A 287 9.28 -2.12 -12.04
CA ALA A 287 9.32 -2.01 -10.58
C ALA A 287 8.24 -1.03 -10.09
N THR A 288 6.99 -1.46 -10.02
CA THR A 288 5.86 -0.59 -9.63
C THR A 288 4.74 -1.37 -8.91
N GLY A 289 3.60 -0.74 -8.68
CA GLY A 289 2.40 -1.39 -8.11
C GLY A 289 2.51 -1.67 -6.60
N THR A 290 3.48 -1.09 -5.90
CA THR A 290 3.75 -1.34 -4.47
C THR A 290 2.67 -0.77 -3.53
N ARG A 291 1.70 -0.01 -4.06
CA ARG A 291 0.56 0.57 -3.34
C ARG A 291 1.00 1.39 -2.12
N ARG A 292 0.88 0.80 -0.92
CA ARG A 292 1.10 1.46 0.37
C ARG A 292 2.37 0.98 1.06
N ASP A 293 2.96 -0.09 0.53
CA ASP A 293 4.08 -0.80 1.13
C ASP A 293 5.41 -0.38 0.47
N GLY A 294 5.36 0.53 -0.52
CA GLY A 294 6.51 0.87 -1.37
C GLY A 294 7.69 1.45 -0.61
N VAL A 295 7.45 2.32 0.38
CA VAL A 295 8.53 2.78 1.27
C VAL A 295 9.06 1.57 2.02
N THR A 296 8.25 0.94 2.86
CA THR A 296 8.65 -0.18 3.73
C THR A 296 9.40 -1.29 2.99
N ALA A 297 8.98 -1.65 1.78
CA ALA A 297 9.57 -2.72 0.99
C ALA A 297 10.82 -2.31 0.19
N ALA A 298 11.14 -1.01 0.10
CA ALA A 298 12.18 -0.50 -0.79
C ALA A 298 13.56 -1.16 -0.60
N PRO A 299 14.10 -1.37 0.63
CA PRO A 299 15.42 -1.99 0.79
C PRO A 299 15.49 -3.40 0.17
N GLU A 300 14.50 -4.25 0.44
CA GLU A 300 14.46 -5.62 -0.07
C GLU A 300 14.11 -5.69 -1.55
N ILE A 301 13.23 -4.81 -2.04
CA ILE A 301 12.99 -4.70 -3.48
C ILE A 301 14.29 -4.37 -4.18
N ALA A 302 15.00 -3.32 -3.75
CA ALA A 302 16.26 -2.91 -4.37
C ALA A 302 17.30 -4.04 -4.40
N ARG A 303 17.54 -4.68 -3.24
CA ARG A 303 18.49 -5.78 -3.11
C ARG A 303 18.16 -6.96 -4.03
N ARG A 304 16.93 -7.46 -3.99
CA ARG A 304 16.49 -8.62 -4.79
C ARG A 304 16.44 -8.31 -6.28
N PHE A 305 16.08 -7.08 -6.64
CA PHE A 305 16.07 -6.62 -8.03
C PHE A 305 17.49 -6.60 -8.60
N VAL A 306 18.46 -6.08 -7.86
CA VAL A 306 19.88 -6.08 -8.25
C VAL A 306 20.41 -7.50 -8.36
N ASN A 307 20.10 -8.37 -7.39
CA ASN A 307 20.47 -9.79 -7.45
C ASN A 307 19.98 -10.43 -8.76
N GLU A 308 18.69 -10.28 -9.08
CA GLU A 308 18.13 -10.85 -10.30
C GLU A 308 18.72 -10.22 -11.58
N LEU A 309 18.94 -8.91 -11.57
CA LEU A 309 19.56 -8.18 -12.69
C LEU A 309 20.99 -8.69 -12.99
N LEU A 310 21.74 -9.05 -11.94
CA LEU A 310 23.10 -9.56 -12.00
C LEU A 310 23.17 -11.11 -12.13
N GLY A 311 22.03 -11.81 -12.13
CA GLY A 311 21.98 -13.27 -12.19
C GLY A 311 22.46 -13.96 -10.91
N MET A 312 22.36 -13.29 -9.78
CA MET A 312 22.65 -13.82 -8.45
C MET A 312 21.42 -14.52 -7.84
N ASP A 313 21.66 -15.32 -6.80
CA ASP A 313 20.60 -15.98 -6.04
C ASP A 313 19.74 -14.98 -5.22
N ASP A 314 18.59 -15.45 -4.73
CA ASP A 314 17.64 -14.66 -3.93
C ASP A 314 17.14 -13.40 -4.67
N GLY A 315 16.73 -13.59 -5.93
CA GLY A 315 16.09 -12.58 -6.78
C GLY A 315 14.65 -12.23 -6.35
N LEU A 316 13.90 -11.61 -7.26
CA LEU A 316 12.52 -11.24 -6.98
C LEU A 316 11.64 -12.50 -6.93
N PRO A 317 10.59 -12.49 -6.11
CA PRO A 317 9.66 -13.61 -6.05
C PRO A 317 8.84 -13.71 -7.34
N GLU A 318 8.91 -14.88 -8.00
CA GLU A 318 8.20 -15.17 -9.26
C GLU A 318 6.69 -14.84 -9.23
N PRO A 319 5.94 -15.05 -8.12
CA PRO A 319 4.53 -14.66 -8.06
C PRO A 319 4.24 -13.16 -8.19
N LEU A 320 5.27 -12.31 -8.12
CA LEU A 320 5.18 -10.85 -8.30
C LEU A 320 5.70 -10.39 -9.68
N SER A 321 6.02 -11.33 -10.58
CA SER A 321 6.49 -11.05 -11.94
C SER A 321 5.49 -10.19 -12.73
N PRO A 322 5.95 -9.26 -13.60
CA PRO A 322 5.05 -8.27 -14.21
C PRO A 322 4.06 -8.85 -15.22
N GLU A 323 4.49 -9.81 -16.03
CA GLU A 323 3.66 -10.44 -17.06
C GLU A 323 2.86 -11.61 -16.48
N ARG A 324 1.57 -11.37 -16.25
CA ARG A 324 0.66 -12.35 -15.65
C ARG A 324 -0.80 -11.99 -15.93
N THR A 325 -1.66 -13.01 -15.90
CA THR A 325 -3.10 -12.79 -15.73
C THR A 325 -3.35 -12.12 -14.36
N PRO A 326 -4.25 -11.12 -14.27
CA PRO A 326 -4.58 -10.49 -13.00
C PRO A 326 -4.96 -11.51 -11.92
N ILE A 327 -4.35 -11.37 -10.75
CA ILE A 327 -4.57 -12.26 -9.62
C ILE A 327 -5.90 -11.95 -8.93
N VAL A 328 -6.73 -12.99 -8.72
CA VAL A 328 -8.04 -12.87 -8.07
C VAL A 328 -8.01 -13.63 -6.75
N VAL A 329 -8.17 -12.91 -5.63
CA VAL A 329 -8.08 -13.50 -4.27
C VAL A 329 -9.41 -13.56 -3.52
N LEU A 330 -10.48 -13.05 -4.13
CA LEU A 330 -11.82 -13.01 -3.58
C LEU A 330 -12.76 -13.74 -4.54
N ASP A 331 -13.60 -14.62 -4.01
CA ASP A 331 -14.80 -14.99 -4.76
C ASP A 331 -15.78 -13.81 -4.81
N ARG A 332 -16.82 -13.94 -5.66
CA ARG A 332 -17.77 -12.86 -5.90
C ARG A 332 -18.48 -12.42 -4.61
N ASP A 333 -18.91 -13.36 -3.78
CA ASP A 333 -19.65 -13.07 -2.55
C ASP A 333 -18.78 -12.36 -1.52
N GLN A 334 -17.53 -12.80 -1.37
CA GLN A 334 -16.53 -12.11 -0.54
C GLN A 334 -16.26 -10.70 -1.05
N GLY A 335 -16.16 -10.52 -2.37
CA GLY A 335 -16.02 -9.20 -2.98
C GLY A 335 -17.19 -8.28 -2.67
N ILE A 336 -18.42 -8.79 -2.80
CA ILE A 336 -19.65 -8.07 -2.44
C ILE A 336 -19.62 -7.69 -0.96
N ASP A 337 -19.32 -8.62 -0.05
CA ASP A 337 -19.30 -8.36 1.39
C ASP A 337 -18.29 -7.28 1.77
N VAL A 338 -17.07 -7.34 1.21
CA VAL A 338 -16.05 -6.31 1.45
C VAL A 338 -16.50 -4.96 0.88
N ALA A 339 -17.11 -4.92 -0.30
CA ALA A 339 -17.62 -3.69 -0.90
C ALA A 339 -18.79 -3.07 -0.12
N VAL A 340 -19.71 -3.90 0.39
CA VAL A 340 -20.82 -3.45 1.24
C VAL A 340 -20.29 -2.81 2.51
N ARG A 341 -19.44 -3.53 3.27
CA ARG A 341 -18.87 -3.00 4.51
C ARG A 341 -18.05 -1.75 4.26
N SER A 342 -17.34 -1.65 3.13
CA SER A 342 -16.56 -0.47 2.76
C SER A 342 -17.42 0.78 2.58
N ARG A 343 -18.63 0.65 2.02
CA ARG A 343 -19.56 1.77 1.79
C ARG A 343 -20.32 2.21 3.04
N LEU A 344 -20.31 1.40 4.10
CA LEU A 344 -20.86 1.77 5.40
C LEU A 344 -19.89 2.65 6.22
N ILE A 345 -18.64 2.81 5.77
CA ILE A 345 -17.64 3.69 6.38
C ILE A 345 -17.73 5.08 5.72
N GLY A 346 -18.23 6.09 6.44
CA GLY A 346 -18.23 7.47 5.96
C GLY A 346 -18.92 8.44 6.93
N PRO A 347 -18.75 9.76 6.72
CA PRO A 347 -19.43 10.78 7.52
C PRO A 347 -20.95 10.61 7.41
N GLY A 348 -21.63 10.37 8.53
CA GLY A 348 -23.09 10.23 8.58
C GLY A 348 -23.64 8.81 8.77
N SER A 349 -22.81 7.78 8.92
CA SER A 349 -23.27 6.45 9.36
C SER A 349 -23.67 6.48 10.84
N SER A 350 -24.90 6.92 11.11
CA SER A 350 -25.46 6.92 12.46
C SER A 350 -25.75 5.48 12.93
N PRO A 351 -25.41 5.09 14.17
CA PRO A 351 -25.71 3.76 14.72
C PRO A 351 -27.20 3.51 15.04
N GLY A 352 -28.10 4.39 14.62
CA GLY A 352 -29.51 4.34 15.03
C GLY A 352 -30.31 3.30 14.26
N GLY A 353 -30.86 2.30 14.96
CA GLY A 353 -32.14 1.58 14.73
C GLY A 353 -32.50 0.97 13.35
N GLY A 354 -31.73 1.24 12.30
CA GLY A 354 -32.03 0.91 10.90
C GLY A 354 -30.86 0.30 10.14
N GLY A 355 -29.81 -0.13 10.85
CA GLY A 355 -28.56 -0.66 10.26
C GLY A 355 -28.80 -1.78 9.25
N GLY A 356 -29.72 -2.72 9.53
CA GLY A 356 -30.06 -3.79 8.60
C GLY A 356 -30.70 -3.29 7.29
N ARG A 357 -31.59 -2.28 7.36
CA ARG A 357 -32.22 -1.71 6.14
C ARG A 357 -31.21 -0.98 5.27
N LEU A 358 -30.27 -0.25 5.88
CA LEU A 358 -29.21 0.44 5.15
C LEU A 358 -28.23 -0.56 4.52
N GLU A 359 -27.79 -1.58 5.28
CA GLU A 359 -26.91 -2.63 4.76
C GLU A 359 -27.56 -3.36 3.59
N ASP A 360 -28.83 -3.74 3.69
CA ASP A 360 -29.58 -4.38 2.61
C ASP A 360 -29.67 -3.49 1.35
N GLU A 361 -29.86 -2.18 1.54
CA GLU A 361 -29.87 -1.23 0.43
C GLU A 361 -28.49 -1.13 -0.25
N VAL A 362 -27.44 -0.96 0.54
CA VAL A 362 -26.06 -0.90 0.06
C VAL A 362 -25.70 -2.21 -0.65
N ARG A 363 -26.10 -3.37 -0.11
CA ARG A 363 -25.90 -4.67 -0.74
C ARG A 363 -26.58 -4.76 -2.10
N ARG A 364 -27.85 -4.35 -2.20
CA ARG A 364 -28.54 -4.29 -3.50
C ARG A 364 -27.83 -3.37 -4.50
N GLN A 365 -27.29 -2.24 -4.04
CA GLN A 365 -26.51 -1.33 -4.90
C GLN A 365 -25.21 -1.99 -5.38
N VAL A 366 -24.46 -2.62 -4.48
CA VAL A 366 -23.20 -3.31 -4.79
C VAL A 366 -23.42 -4.47 -5.77
N VAL A 367 -24.44 -5.30 -5.54
CA VAL A 367 -24.78 -6.41 -6.47
C VAL A 367 -25.06 -5.88 -7.87
N ARG A 368 -25.82 -4.78 -8.01
CA ARG A 368 -26.07 -4.16 -9.31
C ARG A 368 -24.79 -3.67 -10.00
N LEU A 369 -23.79 -3.22 -9.25
CA LEU A 369 -22.49 -2.82 -9.81
C LEU A 369 -21.71 -4.03 -10.33
N TYR A 370 -21.70 -5.13 -9.58
CA TYR A 370 -21.12 -6.40 -10.02
C TYR A 370 -21.80 -6.94 -11.29
N ASP A 371 -23.13 -6.88 -11.34
CA ASP A 371 -23.91 -7.31 -12.51
C ASP A 371 -23.63 -6.43 -13.72
N ARG A 372 -23.61 -5.10 -13.55
CA ARG A 372 -23.27 -4.14 -14.60
C ARG A 372 -21.86 -4.36 -15.14
N ALA A 373 -20.92 -4.67 -14.26
CA ALA A 373 -19.54 -4.94 -14.60
C ALA A 373 -19.32 -6.34 -15.21
N GLY A 374 -20.31 -7.24 -15.19
CA GLY A 374 -20.17 -8.62 -15.66
C GLY A 374 -19.18 -9.46 -14.83
N LEU A 375 -18.92 -9.09 -13.57
CA LEU A 375 -17.86 -9.69 -12.76
C LEU A 375 -18.26 -11.03 -12.14
N GLY A 376 -17.76 -12.15 -12.64
CA GLY A 376 -17.99 -13.48 -12.05
C GLY A 376 -17.20 -13.76 -10.77
N VAL A 377 -16.26 -12.89 -10.40
CA VAL A 377 -15.33 -13.04 -9.27
C VAL A 377 -15.29 -11.78 -8.42
N GLY A 378 -14.70 -11.84 -7.23
CA GLY A 378 -14.55 -10.69 -6.36
C GLY A 378 -13.37 -9.81 -6.78
N VAL A 379 -13.55 -8.49 -6.68
CA VAL A 379 -12.51 -7.49 -6.90
C VAL A 379 -12.32 -6.66 -5.63
N PRO A 380 -11.15 -6.03 -5.41
CA PRO A 380 -10.99 -5.06 -4.34
C PRO A 380 -12.08 -3.99 -4.40
N ALA A 381 -12.67 -3.64 -3.24
CA ALA A 381 -13.83 -2.74 -3.16
C ALA A 381 -13.56 -1.38 -3.81
N GLU A 382 -12.32 -0.89 -3.72
CA GLU A 382 -11.87 0.36 -4.32
C GLU A 382 -11.81 0.37 -5.86
N LEU A 383 -11.92 -0.79 -6.51
CA LEU A 383 -11.89 -0.93 -7.97
C LEU A 383 -13.27 -1.18 -8.58
N LEU A 384 -14.27 -1.56 -7.78
CA LEU A 384 -15.59 -1.98 -8.27
C LEU A 384 -16.25 -0.94 -9.17
N ASP A 385 -16.22 0.33 -8.79
CA ASP A 385 -16.83 1.40 -9.58
C ASP A 385 -16.14 1.56 -10.94
N LEU A 386 -14.81 1.38 -11.01
CA LEU A 386 -14.07 1.48 -12.27
C LEU A 386 -14.45 0.37 -13.26
N TYR A 387 -14.70 -0.86 -12.77
CA TYR A 387 -15.21 -1.95 -13.60
C TYR A 387 -16.66 -1.68 -14.03
N ALA A 388 -17.53 -1.24 -13.12
CA ALA A 388 -18.93 -0.95 -13.42
C ALA A 388 -19.13 0.25 -14.37
N GLU A 389 -18.16 1.18 -14.39
CA GLU A 389 -18.09 2.30 -15.33
C GLU A 389 -17.43 1.93 -16.68
N GLY A 390 -16.94 0.70 -16.84
CA GLY A 390 -16.24 0.26 -18.06
C GLY A 390 -14.85 0.86 -18.24
N ARG A 391 -14.26 1.41 -17.17
CA ARG A 391 -12.90 1.97 -17.17
C ARG A 391 -11.82 0.92 -16.95
N LEU A 392 -12.20 -0.24 -16.45
CA LEU A 392 -11.38 -1.45 -16.36
C LEU A 392 -12.13 -2.59 -17.04
N ASP A 393 -11.38 -3.45 -17.74
CA ASP A 393 -11.92 -4.65 -18.36
C ASP A 393 -11.83 -5.84 -17.40
N GLY A 394 -12.98 -6.42 -17.06
CA GLY A 394 -13.11 -7.59 -16.19
C GLY A 394 -13.09 -8.93 -16.93
N SER A 395 -13.05 -8.93 -18.27
CA SER A 395 -13.20 -10.14 -19.10
C SER A 395 -12.14 -11.21 -18.83
N ASN A 396 -10.93 -10.79 -18.47
CA ASN A 396 -9.79 -11.66 -18.19
C ASN A 396 -9.62 -12.03 -16.71
N LEU A 397 -10.58 -11.66 -15.85
CA LEU A 397 -10.55 -12.05 -14.44
C LEU A 397 -11.07 -13.48 -14.27
N ALA A 398 -10.19 -14.39 -13.86
CA ALA A 398 -10.55 -15.77 -13.56
C ALA A 398 -10.16 -16.12 -12.11
N ASN A 399 -10.97 -16.94 -11.44
CA ASN A 399 -10.65 -17.41 -10.10
C ASN A 399 -9.35 -18.22 -10.12
N SER A 400 -8.31 -17.74 -9.43
CA SER A 400 -7.01 -18.43 -9.35
C SER A 400 -7.02 -19.64 -8.40
N THR A 401 -8.16 -19.97 -7.78
CA THR A 401 -8.31 -21.11 -6.86
C THR A 401 -8.31 -22.47 -7.55
N SER A 402 -8.27 -22.53 -8.88
CA SER A 402 -8.03 -23.75 -9.65
C SER A 402 -6.57 -23.87 -10.09
N CYS A 403 -5.63 -23.95 -9.15
CA CYS A 403 -4.30 -24.44 -9.46
C CYS A 403 -4.36 -25.99 -9.39
N PRO A 404 -4.14 -26.73 -10.51
CA PRO A 404 -4.18 -28.18 -10.47
C PRO A 404 -3.03 -28.68 -9.60
N ALA A 405 -3.35 -29.57 -8.64
CA ALA A 405 -2.37 -30.25 -7.83
C ALA A 405 -1.25 -30.80 -8.72
N VAL A 406 0.00 -30.44 -8.40
CA VAL A 406 1.19 -31.05 -8.99
C VAL A 406 1.07 -32.56 -8.81
N ARG A 407 0.80 -33.29 -9.89
CA ARG A 407 0.88 -34.75 -9.89
C ARG A 407 2.35 -35.08 -9.70
N SER A 408 2.73 -35.47 -8.49
CA SER A 408 3.98 -36.18 -8.23
C SER A 408 3.95 -37.48 -9.04
N SER A 409 4.75 -37.54 -10.12
CA SER A 409 5.01 -38.80 -10.81
C SER A 409 5.92 -39.65 -9.92
N GLU A 410 5.33 -40.49 -9.08
CA GLU A 410 6.02 -41.66 -8.54
C GLU A 410 6.31 -42.61 -9.71
N ARG A 411 7.52 -42.52 -10.27
CA ARG A 411 8.08 -43.64 -11.02
C ARG A 411 8.54 -44.67 -9.99
N GLY A 412 7.75 -45.72 -9.88
CA GLY A 412 8.11 -46.92 -9.13
C GLY A 412 9.44 -47.48 -9.63
N VAL A 413 10.33 -47.72 -8.68
CA VAL A 413 11.46 -48.63 -8.83
C VAL A 413 11.33 -49.68 -7.74
N ARG A 414 11.25 -50.95 -8.14
CA ARG A 414 11.69 -52.15 -7.40
C ARG A 414 11.30 -53.41 -8.17
N PRO A 415 12.07 -54.50 -8.04
CA PRO A 415 13.52 -54.64 -8.14
C PRO A 415 13.96 -55.09 -9.55
#